data_AF-A0A9P7Y0B9-F1
#
_entry.id   AF-A0A9P7Y0B9-F1
#
_cell.length_a   1.000
_cell.length_b   1.000
_cell.length_c   1.000
_cell.angle_alpha   90.00
_cell.angle_beta   90.00
_cell.angle_gamma   90.00
#
_symmetry.space_group_name_H-M   'P 1'
#
loop_
_entity.id
_entity.type
_entity.pdbx_description
1 polymer ?
#
loop_
_entity_poly.entity_id
_entity_poly.type
_entity_poly.pdbx_seq_one_letter_code
_entity_poly.pdbx_strand_id
1 'polypeptide(L)' 'MVLGQAFATIEAITLMSMLVERFDFELVDPKKEPAYIPSLTMPMDCGLPVRVIRRNPKA' A
#
# COMPACT_ATOMS: atom_id res chain seq x y z
N MET A 1 15.56 18.03 4.78
CA MET A 1 15.30 16.85 5.65
C MET A 1 13.94 17.06 6.28
N VAL A 2 13.03 16.08 6.21
CA VAL A 2 11.66 16.24 6.74
C VAL A 2 11.64 15.82 8.21
N LEU A 3 11.11 16.66 9.10
CA LEU A 3 11.08 16.42 10.55
C LEU A 3 10.47 15.06 10.95
N GLY A 4 9.46 14.59 10.20
CA GLY A 4 8.78 13.31 10.46
C GLY A 4 9.31 12.11 9.66
N GLN A 5 10.39 12.25 8.89
CA GLN A 5 10.84 11.20 7.95
C GLN A 5 11.16 9.88 8.66
N ALA A 6 11.90 9.94 9.77
CA ALA A 6 12.28 8.74 10.53
C ALA A 6 11.06 8.04 11.12
N PHE A 7 10.11 8.80 11.66
CA PHE A 7 8.87 8.27 12.22
C PHE A 7 8.00 7.61 11.14
N ALA A 8 7.76 8.29 10.02
CA ALA A 8 7.01 7.76 8.90
C ALA A 8 7.63 6.48 8.31
N THR A 9 8.96 6.39 8.32
CA THR A 9 9.68 5.19 7.87
C THR A 9 9.42 4.01 8.79
N ILE A 10 9.50 4.23 10.11
CA ILE A 10 9.23 3.18 11.10
C ILE A 10 7.78 2.71 10.99
N GLU A 11 6.81 3.64 10.94
CA GLU A 11 5.39 3.29 10.78
C GLU A 11 5.13 2.47 9.52
N ALA A 12 5.70 2.89 8.38
CA ALA A 12 5.56 2.18 7.12
C ALA A 12 6.10 0.75 7.22
N ILE A 13 7.30 0.56 7.78
CA ILE A 13 7.91 -0.76 7.92
C ILE A 13 7.08 -1.65 8.86
N THR A 14 6.66 -1.11 10.01
CA THR A 14 5.89 -1.87 11.01
C THR A 14 4.54 -2.33 10.44
N LEU A 15 3.79 -1.42 9.80
CA LEU A 15 2.51 -1.76 9.17
C LEU A 15 2.68 -2.75 8.02
N MET A 16 3.64 -2.51 7.12
CA MET A 16 3.89 -3.39 5.98
C MET A 16 4.32 -4.80 6.41
N SER A 17 5.12 -4.92 7.46
CA SER A 17 5.51 -6.22 8.02
C SER A 17 4.30 -7.04 8.47
N MET A 18 3.40 -6.45 9.27
CA MET A 18 2.20 -7.14 9.75
C MET A 18 1.23 -7.51 8.63
N LEU A 19 1.13 -6.65 7.60
CA LEU A 19 0.27 -6.87 6.44
C LEU A 19 0.79 -7.99 5.55
N VAL A 20 2.08 -7.92 5.18
CA VAL A 20 2.74 -8.90 4.33
C VAL A 20 2.94 -10.23 5.04
N GLU A 21 2.92 -10.32 6.37
CA GLU A 21 2.94 -11.61 7.07
C GLU A 21 1.61 -12.37 6.90
N ARG A 22 0.48 -11.65 6.98
CA ARG A 22 -0.85 -12.26 7.14
C ARG A 22 -1.68 -12.32 5.86
N PHE A 23 -1.32 -11.52 4.86
CA PHE A 23 -2.12 -11.34 3.67
C PHE A 23 -1.27 -11.38 2.39
N ASP A 24 -1.88 -11.91 1.35
CA ASP A 24 -1.44 -11.74 -0.04
C ASP A 24 -2.27 -10.63 -0.69
N PHE A 25 -1.62 -9.94 -1.63
CA PHE A 25 -2.14 -8.75 -2.27
C PHE A 25 -2.12 -8.94 -3.79
N GLU A 26 -3.26 -8.76 -4.44
CA GLU A 26 -3.38 -8.80 -5.89
C GLU A 26 -4.05 -7.52 -6.39
N LEU A 27 -3.56 -6.95 -7.49
CA LEU A 27 -4.24 -5.81 -8.11
C LEU A 27 -5.59 -6.26 -8.65
N VAL A 28 -6.64 -5.47 -8.39
CA VAL A 28 -7.98 -5.76 -8.93
C VAL A 28 -7.99 -5.73 -10.46
N ASP A 29 -7.22 -4.82 -11.05
CA ASP A 29 -6.96 -4.77 -12.48
C ASP A 29 -5.45 -4.57 -12.72
N PRO A 30 -4.71 -5.64 -13.06
CA PRO A 30 -3.27 -5.58 -13.24
C PRO A 30 -2.81 -4.77 -14.46
N LYS A 31 -3.70 -4.50 -15.42
CA LYS A 31 -3.37 -3.79 -16.67
C LYS A 31 -3.71 -2.31 -16.61
N LYS A 32 -4.48 -1.89 -15.61
CA LYS A 32 -4.88 -0.50 -15.43
C LYS A 32 -3.80 0.25 -14.65
N GLU A 33 -3.19 1.23 -15.31
CA GLU A 33 -2.29 2.15 -14.64
C GLU A 33 -3.07 3.09 -13.70
N PRO A 34 -2.54 3.36 -12.48
CA PRO A 34 -3.15 4.34 -11.58
C PRO A 34 -3.13 5.73 -12.21
N ALA A 35 -4.30 6.36 -12.32
CA ALA A 35 -4.39 7.77 -12.70
C ALA A 35 -4.10 8.66 -11.48
N TYR A 36 -3.72 9.92 -11.73
CA TYR A 36 -3.48 10.90 -10.68
C TYR A 36 -4.40 12.10 -10.88
N ILE A 37 -4.92 12.62 -9.78
CA ILE A 37 -5.69 13.87 -9.81
C ILE A 37 -4.71 15.01 -10.10
N PRO A 38 -5.04 15.95 -11.01
CA PRO A 38 -4.20 17.10 -11.30
C PRO A 38 -4.19 18.07 -10.10
N SER A 39 -3.29 17.82 -9.14
CA SER A 39 -3.05 18.66 -7.97
C SER A 39 -1.55 18.70 -7.63
N LEU A 40 -1.14 19.66 -6.80
CA LEU A 40 0.26 19.84 -6.41
C LEU A 40 0.86 18.62 -5.69
N THR A 41 0.02 17.85 -5.01
CA THR A 41 0.44 16.63 -4.29
C THR A 41 0.27 15.35 -5.11
N MET A 42 -0.26 15.46 -6.34
CA MET A 42 -0.53 14.33 -7.26
C MET A 42 -1.12 13.10 -6.54
N PRO A 43 -2.27 13.22 -5.85
CA PRO A 43 -2.88 12.06 -5.20
C PRO A 43 -3.39 11.10 -6.27
N MET A 44 -3.26 9.79 -6.02
CA MET A 44 -3.85 8.77 -6.89
C MET A 44 -5.37 8.96 -6.97
N ASP A 45 -5.88 8.97 -8.19
CA ASP A 45 -7.30 9.04 -8.47
C ASP A 45 -7.96 7.72 -8.05
N CYS A 46 -8.93 7.82 -7.13
CA CYS A 46 -9.64 6.69 -6.52
C CYS A 46 -8.74 5.67 -5.75
N GLY A 47 -7.49 6.02 -5.46
CA GLY A 47 -6.54 5.15 -4.74
C GLY A 47 -6.07 3.93 -5.55
N LEU A 48 -5.43 2.96 -4.87
CA LEU A 48 -4.96 1.72 -5.49
C LEU A 48 -5.86 0.56 -5.04
N PRO A 49 -6.77 0.06 -5.90
CA PRO A 49 -7.64 -1.05 -5.55
C PRO A 49 -6.87 -2.37 -5.53
N VAL A 50 -6.78 -2.97 -4.34
CA VAL A 50 -6.08 -4.23 -4.10
C VAL A 50 -7.03 -5.24 -3.50
N ARG A 51 -7.02 -6.47 -4.03
CA ARG A 51 -7.67 -7.64 -3.44
C ARG A 51 -6.76 -8.21 -2.36
N VAL A 52 -7.33 -8.38 -1.16
CA VAL A 52 -6.62 -8.92 0.00
C VAL A 52 -7.05 -10.35 0.22
N ILE A 53 -6.10 -11.27 0.18
CA ILE A 53 -6.31 -12.70 0.42
C ILE A 53 -5.65 -13.05 1.74
N ARG A 54 -6.44 -13.51 2.71
CA ARG A 54 -5.87 -13.95 3.99
C ARG A 54 -5.07 -15.22 3.78
N ARG A 55 -3.79 -15.22 4.16
CA ARG A 55 -2.99 -16.45 4.18
C ARG A 55 -3.56 -17.38 5.24
N ASN A 56 -3.75 -18.63 4.86
CA ASN A 56 -4.13 -19.66 5.82
C ASN A 56 -2.88 -20.02 6.64
N PRO A 57 -2.89 -19.86 7.98
CA PRO A 57 -1.80 -20.36 8.80
C PRO A 57 -1.87 -21.90 8.81
N LYS A 58 -1.24 -22.54 7.82
CA LYS A 58 -0.97 -23.98 7.81
C LYS A 58 0.48 -24.24 7.38
N ALA A 59 1.38 -24.14 8.35
CA ALA A 59 2.41 -25.12 8.74
C ALA A 59 3.18 -24.55 9.93
#